data_AF-A0A0F0HUR1-F1
#
_entry.id   AF-A0A0F0HUR1-F1
#
_cell.length_a   1.000
_cell.length_b   1.000
_cell.length_c   1.000
_cell.angle_alpha   90.00
_cell.angle_beta   90.00
_cell.angle_gamma   90.00
#
_symmetry.space_group_name_H-M   'P 1'
#
loop_
_entity.id
_entity.type
_entity.pdbx_description
1 polymer ?
#
loop_
_entity_poly.entity_id
_entity_poly.type
_entity_poly.pdbx_seq_one_letter_code
_entity_poly.pdbx_strand_id
1 'polypeptide(L)'
;MGAALFAAALVATNLMGYLGAHLPAWLPSPAHSQAETAGVHDYLSAVTVIGHAAVIEELLMTAAVAILGRDVLPVWAIYTVSVSLRVAAHLYLGFAGIPVAILGITSVHLYRRYGRIVPLMAAHFAFDVGQLFISY
;
A
#
# COMPACT_ATOMS: atom_id res chain seq x y z
N MET A 1 12.53 9.72 -5.25
CA MET A 1 11.83 8.42 -5.28
C MET A 1 11.23 8.10 -3.91
N GLY A 2 12.04 7.82 -2.87
CA GLY A 2 11.52 7.50 -1.53
C GLY A 2 10.58 8.56 -0.96
N ALA A 3 10.94 9.84 -1.01
CA ALA A 3 10.08 10.93 -0.53
C ALA A 3 8.71 11.01 -1.26
N ALA A 4 8.67 10.70 -2.57
CA ALA A 4 7.42 10.68 -3.32
C ALA A 4 6.53 9.51 -2.91
N LEU A 5 7.12 8.33 -2.66
CA LEU A 5 6.37 7.20 -2.15
C LEU A 5 5.86 7.45 -0.73
N PHE A 6 6.70 8.01 0.13
CA PHE A 6 6.31 8.40 1.49
C PHE A 6 5.15 9.39 1.48
N ALA A 7 5.21 10.41 0.62
CA ALA A 7 4.11 11.36 0.46
C ALA A 7 2.83 10.69 -0.07
N ALA A 8 2.95 9.76 -1.02
CA ALA A 8 1.80 8.99 -1.51
C ALA A 8 1.18 8.12 -0.41
N ALA A 9 2.00 7.50 0.45
CA ALA A 9 1.54 6.73 1.60
C ALA A 9 0.80 7.62 2.59
N LEU A 10 1.38 8.78 2.92
CA LEU A 10 0.74 9.78 3.77
C LEU A 10 -0.62 10.23 3.23
N VAL A 11 -0.70 10.56 1.93
CA VAL A 11 -1.95 10.96 1.28
C VAL A 11 -2.97 9.83 1.30
N ALA A 12 -2.56 8.61 0.96
CA ALA A 12 -3.43 7.44 0.96
C ALA A 12 -4.02 7.17 2.35
N THR A 13 -3.18 7.17 3.40
CA THR A 13 -3.61 6.93 4.78
C THR A 13 -4.52 8.03 5.31
N ASN A 14 -4.21 9.30 5.07
CA ASN A 14 -5.07 10.41 5.50
C ASN A 14 -6.43 10.38 4.79
N LEU A 15 -6.44 10.11 3.48
CA LEU A 15 -7.70 9.99 2.74
C LEU A 15 -8.50 8.77 3.19
N MET A 16 -7.84 7.64 3.46
CA MET A 16 -8.49 6.46 4.02
C MET A 16 -9.14 6.75 5.37
N GLY A 17 -8.43 7.43 6.28
CA GLY A 17 -8.98 7.87 7.57
C GLY A 17 -10.17 8.82 7.41
N TYR A 18 -10.05 9.80 6.50
CA TYR A 18 -11.15 10.72 6.18
C TYR A 18 -12.38 9.97 5.65
N LEU A 19 -12.21 9.07 4.69
CA LEU A 19 -13.29 8.26 4.14
C LEU A 19 -13.90 7.35 5.21
N GLY A 20 -13.09 6.70 6.04
CA GLY A 20 -13.58 5.88 7.15
C GLY A 20 -14.49 6.64 8.11
N ALA A 21 -14.24 7.94 8.33
CA ALA A 21 -15.04 8.79 9.20
C ALA A 21 -16.28 9.42 8.53
N HIS A 22 -16.32 9.52 7.20
CA HIS A 22 -17.34 10.30 6.48
C HIS A 22 -18.15 9.50 5.45
N LEU A 23 -17.80 8.25 5.17
CA LEU A 23 -18.58 7.41 4.26
C LEU A 23 -19.97 7.10 4.85
N PRO A 24 -21.03 7.06 4.02
CA PRO A 24 -22.35 6.63 4.46
C PRO A 24 -22.33 5.23 5.08
N ALA A 25 -23.09 5.05 6.16
CA ALA A 25 -23.15 3.78 6.92
C ALA A 25 -23.66 2.56 6.12
N TRP A 26 -24.27 2.76 4.94
CA TRP A 26 -24.70 1.68 4.06
C TRP A 26 -23.58 1.12 3.16
N LEU A 27 -22.44 1.80 3.08
CA LEU A 27 -21.27 1.29 2.36
C LEU A 27 -20.48 0.30 3.22
N PRO A 28 -19.87 -0.73 2.61
CA PRO A 28 -18.94 -1.60 3.30
C PRO A 28 -17.83 -0.82 4.01
N SER A 29 -17.71 -1.04 5.31
CA SER A 29 -16.67 -0.50 6.19
C SER A 29 -15.85 -1.65 6.81
N PRO A 30 -14.62 -1.38 7.30
CA PRO A 30 -13.85 -2.38 7.99
C PRO A 30 -14.59 -2.84 9.26
N ALA A 31 -14.62 -4.15 9.51
CA ALA A 31 -15.13 -4.71 10.76
C ALA A 31 -14.11 -4.60 11.90
N HIS A 32 -12.81 -4.61 11.55
CA HIS A 32 -11.67 -4.60 12.45
C HIS A 32 -10.66 -3.56 11.98
N SER A 33 -9.78 -3.13 12.88
CA SER A 33 -8.65 -2.27 12.49
C SER A 33 -7.67 -3.04 11.58
N GLN A 34 -6.85 -2.30 10.83
CA GLN A 34 -5.81 -2.91 10.00
C GLN A 34 -4.80 -3.70 10.86
N ALA A 35 -4.42 -3.16 12.01
CA ALA A 35 -3.52 -3.83 12.96
C ALA A 35 -4.11 -5.14 13.49
N GLU A 36 -5.39 -5.13 13.87
CA GLU A 36 -6.11 -6.33 14.34
C GLU A 36 -6.24 -7.39 13.24
N THR A 37 -6.60 -6.97 12.02
CA THR A 37 -6.70 -7.88 10.86
C THR A 37 -5.36 -8.52 10.53
N ALA A 38 -4.27 -7.77 10.71
CA ALA A 38 -2.92 -8.25 10.47
C ALA A 38 -2.31 -9.04 11.65
N GLY A 39 -3.07 -9.26 12.74
CA GLY A 39 -2.61 -10.02 13.90
C GLY A 39 -1.51 -9.33 14.71
N VAL A 40 -1.53 -7.99 14.73
CA VAL A 40 -0.57 -7.20 15.52
C VAL A 40 -1.01 -7.22 16.99
N HIS A 41 -0.15 -7.78 17.85
CA HIS A 41 -0.43 -7.92 19.29
C HIS A 41 0.61 -7.21 20.17
N ASP A 42 1.77 -6.90 19.60
CA ASP A 42 2.90 -6.24 20.25
C ASP A 42 3.79 -5.53 19.22
N TYR A 43 4.84 -4.84 19.68
CA TYR A 43 5.77 -4.14 18.79
C TYR A 43 6.55 -5.06 17.85
N LEU A 44 6.86 -6.29 18.27
CA LEU A 44 7.65 -7.22 17.46
C LEU A 44 6.82 -7.77 16.30
N SER A 45 5.58 -8.17 16.57
CA SER A 45 4.60 -8.56 15.56
C SER A 45 4.29 -7.38 14.63
N ALA A 46 4.16 -6.15 15.16
CA ALA A 46 3.98 -4.95 14.34
C ALA A 46 5.11 -4.74 13.32
N VAL A 47 6.37 -4.72 13.80
CA VAL A 47 7.54 -4.53 12.92
C VAL A 47 7.67 -5.66 11.90
N THR A 48 7.36 -6.89 12.31
CA THR A 48 7.41 -8.07 11.42
C THR A 48 6.36 -7.98 10.32
N VAL A 49 5.12 -7.67 10.67
CA VAL A 49 3.99 -7.50 9.73
C VAL A 49 4.29 -6.37 8.75
N ILE A 50 4.72 -5.21 9.25
CA ILE A 50 5.06 -4.02 8.44
C ILE A 50 6.24 -4.32 7.52
N GLY A 51 7.29 -4.96 8.04
CA GLY A 51 8.45 -5.37 7.24
C GLY A 51 8.06 -6.33 6.11
N HIS A 52 7.25 -7.34 6.44
CA HIS A 52 6.74 -8.30 5.46
C HIS A 52 5.85 -7.62 4.41
N ALA A 53 4.94 -6.74 4.81
CA ALA A 53 4.06 -5.98 3.91
C ALA A 53 4.88 -5.11 2.95
N ALA A 54 5.82 -4.30 3.46
CA ALA A 54 6.68 -3.44 2.64
C ALA A 54 7.50 -4.23 1.60
N VAL A 55 7.92 -5.46 1.94
CA VAL A 55 8.61 -6.35 0.98
C VAL A 55 7.63 -6.92 -0.04
N ILE A 56 6.53 -7.55 0.39
CA ILE A 56 5.61 -8.23 -0.50
C ILE A 56 4.93 -7.26 -1.46
N GLU A 57 4.46 -6.12 -0.96
CA GLU A 57 3.73 -5.15 -1.77
C GLU A 57 4.60 -4.50 -2.83
N GLU A 58 5.85 -4.19 -2.50
CA GLU A 58 6.77 -3.59 -3.47
C GLU A 58 7.40 -4.67 -4.38
N LEU A 59 7.82 -5.82 -3.84
CA LEU A 59 8.44 -6.85 -4.65
C LEU A 59 7.46 -7.54 -5.60
N LEU A 60 6.31 -8.01 -5.09
CA LEU A 60 5.38 -8.82 -5.88
C LEU A 60 4.39 -7.95 -6.63
N MET A 61 3.70 -7.04 -5.94
CA MET A 61 2.62 -6.27 -6.56
C MET A 61 3.15 -5.15 -7.47
N THR A 62 4.37 -4.67 -7.25
CA THR A 62 5.00 -3.63 -8.07
C THR A 62 6.08 -4.18 -9.01
N ALA A 63 7.19 -4.67 -8.47
CA ALA A 63 8.36 -5.01 -9.29
C ALA A 63 8.11 -6.24 -10.17
N ALA A 64 7.60 -7.34 -9.62
CA ALA A 64 7.37 -8.56 -10.38
C ALA A 64 6.36 -8.34 -11.52
N VAL A 65 5.24 -7.66 -11.25
CA VAL A 65 4.25 -7.29 -12.29
C VAL A 65 4.90 -6.44 -13.38
N ALA A 66 5.68 -5.43 -13.01
CA ALA A 66 6.34 -4.57 -13.98
C ALA A 66 7.41 -5.31 -14.81
N ILE A 67 8.19 -6.21 -14.20
CA ILE A 67 9.20 -7.01 -14.91
C ILE A 67 8.55 -8.00 -15.86
N LEU A 68 7.60 -8.80 -15.38
CA LEU A 68 6.94 -9.84 -16.18
C LEU A 68 6.07 -9.23 -17.29
N GLY A 69 5.47 -8.06 -17.03
CA GLY A 69 4.60 -7.38 -17.98
C GLY A 69 5.32 -6.54 -19.04
N ARG A 70 6.59 -6.13 -18.82
CA ARG A 70 7.23 -5.09 -19.66
C ARG A 70 7.31 -5.43 -21.16
N ASP A 71 7.43 -6.71 -21.48
CA ASP A 71 7.67 -7.21 -22.85
C ASP A 71 6.39 -7.77 -23.49
N VAL A 72 5.30 -7.92 -22.71
CA VAL A 72 4.07 -8.63 -23.15
C VAL A 72 2.78 -7.84 -22.91
N LEU A 73 2.81 -6.79 -22.10
CA LEU A 73 1.66 -5.96 -21.77
C LEU A 73 1.86 -4.50 -22.20
N PRO A 74 0.79 -3.82 -22.67
CA PRO A 74 0.82 -2.37 -22.77
C PRO A 74 0.95 -1.74 -21.38
N VAL A 75 1.52 -0.54 -21.33
CA VAL A 75 1.83 0.17 -20.09
C VAL A 75 0.63 0.27 -19.15
N TRP A 76 -0.55 0.62 -19.67
CA TRP A 76 -1.74 0.78 -18.83
C TRP A 76 -2.12 -0.53 -18.12
N ALA A 77 -1.93 -1.69 -18.77
CA ALA A 77 -2.26 -2.99 -18.19
C ALA A 77 -1.31 -3.36 -17.04
N ILE A 78 -0.03 -2.97 -17.11
CA ILE A 78 0.92 -3.13 -16.00
C ILE A 78 0.43 -2.36 -14.76
N TYR A 79 -0.03 -1.12 -14.95
CA TYR A 79 -0.61 -0.33 -13.85
C TYR A 79 -1.88 -0.99 -13.32
N THR A 80 -2.80 -1.36 -14.19
CA THR A 80 -4.08 -1.97 -13.79
C THR A 80 -3.84 -3.23 -12.97
N VAL A 81 -2.99 -4.15 -13.40
CA VAL A 81 -2.70 -5.40 -12.67
C VAL A 81 -2.04 -5.09 -11.32
N SER A 82 -1.00 -4.24 -11.32
CA SER A 82 -0.26 -3.87 -10.11
C SER A 82 -1.17 -3.23 -9.04
N VAL A 83 -1.97 -2.25 -9.45
CA VAL A 83 -2.90 -1.53 -8.57
C VAL A 83 -4.05 -2.43 -8.13
N SER A 84 -4.57 -3.28 -9.01
CA SER A 84 -5.66 -4.21 -8.67
C SER A 84 -5.21 -5.22 -7.62
N LEU A 85 -4.00 -5.76 -7.71
CA LEU A 85 -3.46 -6.67 -6.69
C LEU A 85 -3.38 -5.98 -5.33
N ARG A 86 -2.93 -4.72 -5.29
CA ARG A 86 -2.85 -3.95 -4.05
C ARG A 86 -4.22 -3.65 -3.46
N VAL A 87 -5.16 -3.19 -4.28
CA VAL A 87 -6.55 -2.95 -3.84
C VAL A 87 -7.20 -4.25 -3.37
N ALA A 88 -7.00 -5.36 -4.09
CA ALA A 88 -7.51 -6.67 -3.71
C ALA A 88 -7.02 -7.10 -2.32
N ALA A 89 -5.74 -6.88 -2.02
CA ALA A 89 -5.17 -7.14 -0.69
C ALA A 89 -5.79 -6.30 0.43
N HIS A 90 -6.48 -5.21 0.09
CA HIS A 90 -7.07 -4.24 1.02
C HIS A 90 -8.61 -4.20 0.98
N LEU A 91 -9.28 -5.13 0.28
CA LEU A 91 -10.76 -5.13 0.17
C LEU A 91 -11.47 -5.25 1.52
N TYR A 92 -10.81 -5.82 2.55
CA TYR A 92 -11.34 -5.90 3.91
C TYR A 92 -11.55 -4.52 4.57
N LEU A 93 -10.95 -3.46 4.00
CA LEU A 93 -11.15 -2.08 4.44
C LEU A 93 -12.39 -1.41 3.82
N GLY A 94 -13.11 -2.13 2.94
CA GLY A 94 -14.26 -1.59 2.23
C GLY A 94 -13.90 -0.39 1.35
N PHE A 95 -14.83 0.56 1.21
CA PHE A 95 -14.61 1.75 0.37
C PHE A 95 -13.55 2.70 0.91
N ALA A 96 -13.30 2.68 2.22
CA ALA A 96 -12.24 3.46 2.84
C ALA A 96 -10.85 3.03 2.34
N GLY A 97 -10.70 1.78 1.85
CA GLY A 97 -9.44 1.25 1.33
C GLY A 97 -9.09 1.71 -0.09
N ILE A 98 -10.00 2.31 -0.86
CA ILE A 98 -9.73 2.76 -2.25
C ILE A 98 -8.46 3.63 -2.39
N PRO A 99 -8.14 4.56 -1.46
CA PRO A 99 -6.94 5.39 -1.54
C PRO A 99 -5.60 4.63 -1.60
N VAL A 100 -5.55 3.34 -1.22
CA VAL A 100 -4.33 2.51 -1.39
C VAL A 100 -3.91 2.41 -2.86
N ALA A 101 -4.84 2.64 -3.79
CA ALA A 101 -4.54 2.72 -5.22
C ALA A 101 -3.56 3.86 -5.54
N ILE A 102 -3.58 4.98 -4.80
CA ILE A 102 -2.65 6.11 -4.99
C ILE A 102 -1.22 5.64 -4.71
N LEU A 103 -1.03 4.89 -3.63
CA LEU A 103 0.26 4.31 -3.30
C LEU A 103 0.71 3.32 -4.37
N GLY A 104 -0.18 2.40 -4.80
CA GLY A 104 0.11 1.42 -5.85
C GLY A 104 0.51 2.05 -7.19
N ILE A 105 -0.25 3.06 -7.66
CA ILE A 105 0.05 3.82 -8.88
C ILE A 105 1.42 4.49 -8.76
N THR A 106 1.70 5.09 -7.60
CA THR A 106 2.97 5.77 -7.34
C THR A 106 4.13 4.77 -7.34
N SER A 107 4.00 3.64 -6.64
CA SER A 107 4.98 2.56 -6.59
C SER A 107 5.33 2.06 -7.99
N VAL A 108 4.33 1.66 -8.80
CA VAL A 108 4.59 1.14 -10.14
C VAL A 108 5.13 2.19 -11.09
N HIS A 109 4.71 3.45 -10.96
CA HIS A 109 5.30 4.55 -11.74
C HIS A 109 6.77 4.77 -11.41
N LEU A 110 7.10 4.87 -10.12
CA LEU A 110 8.47 5.08 -9.67
C LEU A 110 9.37 3.89 -10.02
N TYR A 111 8.88 2.66 -9.84
CA TYR A 111 9.63 1.47 -10.21
C TYR A 111 9.90 1.44 -11.72
N ARG A 112 8.90 1.69 -12.57
CA ARG A 112 9.09 1.72 -14.04
C ARG A 112 10.04 2.83 -14.49
N ARG A 113 10.06 3.98 -13.79
CA ARG A 113 10.95 5.10 -14.13
C ARG A 113 12.40 4.87 -13.69
N TYR A 114 12.62 4.26 -12.53
CA TYR A 114 13.95 4.19 -11.92
C TYR A 114 14.54 2.77 -11.86
N GLY A 115 13.73 1.72 -11.99
CA GLY A 115 14.17 0.32 -11.92
C GLY A 115 14.68 -0.14 -10.55
N ARG A 116 14.45 0.64 -9.48
CA ARG A 116 15.04 0.41 -8.15
C ARG A 116 13.96 0.10 -7.13
N ILE A 117 13.98 -1.11 -6.57
CA ILE A 117 12.95 -1.55 -5.62
C ILE A 117 13.27 -1.22 -4.15
N VAL A 118 14.54 -1.32 -3.75
CA VAL A 118 14.97 -1.13 -2.35
C VAL A 118 14.52 0.22 -1.76
N PRO A 119 14.66 1.36 -2.46
CA PRO A 119 14.23 2.63 -1.87
C PRO A 119 12.70 2.80 -1.82
N LEU A 120 11.93 1.98 -2.55
CA LEU A 120 10.47 1.92 -2.40
C LEU A 120 10.12 1.14 -1.12
N MET A 121 10.69 -0.06 -0.96
CA MET A 121 10.53 -0.87 0.26
C MET A 121 10.90 -0.08 1.52
N ALA A 122 12.06 0.60 1.50
CA ALA A 122 12.52 1.39 2.64
C ALA A 122 11.59 2.57 2.97
N ALA A 123 11.05 3.26 1.95
CA ALA A 123 10.15 4.39 2.17
C ALA A 123 8.77 3.95 2.67
N HIS A 124 8.24 2.84 2.16
CA HIS A 124 7.01 2.23 2.63
C HIS A 124 7.17 1.77 4.08
N PHE A 125 8.19 0.97 4.37
CA PHE A 125 8.52 0.51 5.72
C PHE A 125 8.68 1.67 6.71
N ALA A 126 9.43 2.71 6.34
CA ALA A 126 9.64 3.87 7.22
C ALA A 126 8.35 4.64 7.51
N PHE A 127 7.44 4.72 6.54
CA PHE A 127 6.13 5.33 6.74
C PHE A 127 5.29 4.53 7.75
N ASP A 128 5.17 3.22 7.54
CA ASP A 128 4.38 2.34 8.41
C ASP A 128 4.93 2.27 9.83
N VAL A 129 6.26 2.19 9.98
CA VAL A 129 6.90 2.28 11.30
C VAL A 129 6.59 3.63 11.96
N GLY A 130 6.60 4.73 11.19
CA GLY A 130 6.20 6.04 11.69
C GLY A 130 4.75 6.07 12.21
N GLN A 131 3.83 5.38 11.53
CA GLN A 131 2.43 5.27 11.95
C GLN A 131 2.26 4.56 13.29
N LEU A 132 3.15 3.60 13.63
CA LEU A 132 3.14 2.98 14.96
C LEU A 132 3.30 4.01 16.07
N PHE A 133 4.16 5.00 15.91
CA PHE A 133 4.43 5.99 16.97
C PHE A 133 3.40 7.11 17.08
N ILE A 134 2.51 7.24 16.09
CA ILE A 134 1.44 8.25 16.07
C ILE A 134 0.11 7.65 16.58
N SER A 135 -0.01 6.32 16.56
CA SER A 135 -1.24 5.59 16.91
C SER A 135 -1.30 5.13 18.38
N TYR A 136 -0.29 5.47 19.19
CA TYR A 136 -0.25 5.31 20.66
C TYR A 136 -0.11 6.67 21.33
#